data_AF-A0A954BW85-F1
#
_entry.id   AF-A0A954BW85-F1
#
_cell.length_a   1.000
_cell.length_b   1.000
_cell.length_c   1.000
_cell.angle_alpha   90.00
_cell.angle_beta   90.00
_cell.angle_gamma   90.00
#
_symmetry.space_group_name_H-M   'P 1'
#
loop_
_entity.id
_entity.type
_entity.pdbx_description
1 polymer ?
#
loop_
_entity_poly.entity_id
_entity_poly.type
_entity_poly.pdbx_seq_one_letter_code
_entity_poly.pdbx_strand_id
1 'polypeptide(L)'
;MSDTAMERRLDERRGPVRRNTDIKRALLEESLRELPRYFVSYVDKTQGVYSFYYNNLYDAQMMVAELKRQGVEEDSIAMYGRHDE
;
A
#
# COMPACT_ATOMS: atom_id res chain seq x y z
N MET A 1 41.60 -6.74 -29.03
CA MET A 1 40.15 -6.84 -29.25
C MET A 1 39.67 -8.23 -28.89
N SER A 2 39.59 -8.54 -27.58
CA SER A 2 39.23 -9.87 -27.04
C SER A 2 38.14 -9.79 -25.98
N ASP A 3 37.35 -8.71 -25.96
CA ASP A 3 36.34 -8.47 -24.92
C ASP A 3 34.99 -9.17 -25.18
N THR A 4 34.74 -9.67 -26.39
CA THR A 4 33.40 -10.09 -26.79
C THR A 4 32.99 -11.50 -26.33
N ALA A 5 33.93 -12.37 -25.96
CA ALA A 5 33.63 -13.74 -25.51
C ALA A 5 33.55 -13.87 -23.98
N MET A 6 34.29 -13.03 -23.24
CA MET A 6 34.32 -13.05 -21.78
C MET A 6 33.11 -12.30 -21.19
N GLU A 7 32.67 -11.21 -21.83
CA GLU A 7 31.43 -10.49 -21.46
C GLU A 7 30.18 -11.35 -21.67
N ARG A 8 30.06 -12.09 -22.79
CA ARG A 8 28.92 -12.99 -23.05
C ARG A 8 28.82 -14.12 -22.01
N ARG A 9 29.96 -14.65 -21.55
CA ARG A 9 29.99 -15.68 -20.50
C ARG A 9 29.67 -15.13 -19.10
N LEU A 10 29.96 -13.85 -18.85
CA LEU A 10 29.56 -13.16 -17.61
C LEU A 10 28.05 -12.91 -17.58
N ASP A 11 27.43 -12.57 -18.71
CA ASP A 11 25.97 -12.42 -18.81
C ASP A 11 25.21 -13.75 -18.72
N GLU A 12 25.76 -14.86 -19.22
CA GLU A 12 25.18 -16.20 -19.00
C GLU A 12 25.32 -16.69 -17.55
N ARG A 13 26.40 -16.29 -16.84
CA ARG A 13 26.56 -16.55 -15.40
C ARG A 13 25.71 -15.64 -14.50
N ARG A 14 25.05 -14.61 -15.05
CA ARG A 14 24.01 -13.80 -14.37
C ARG A 14 22.63 -14.48 -14.35
N GLY A 15 22.57 -15.80 -14.50
CA GLY A 15 21.44 -16.56 -13.92
C GLY A 15 21.34 -16.29 -12.40
N PRO A 16 20.36 -16.89 -11.71
CA PRO A 16 18.98 -16.45 -11.48
C PRO A 16 18.81 -15.07 -10.77
N VAL A 17 19.87 -14.32 -10.53
CA VAL A 17 19.83 -13.14 -9.63
C VAL A 17 18.96 -12.00 -10.18
N ARG A 18 19.01 -11.71 -11.50
CA ARG A 18 18.13 -10.71 -12.14
C ARG A 18 16.66 -11.13 -12.16
N ARG A 19 16.38 -12.41 -12.48
CA ARG A 19 15.02 -12.96 -12.44
C ARG A 19 14.40 -12.88 -11.04
N ASN A 20 15.21 -13.09 -9.98
CA ASN A 20 14.71 -13.06 -8.61
C ASN A 20 14.43 -11.63 -8.11
N THR A 21 15.21 -10.63 -8.55
CA THR A 21 14.89 -9.21 -8.30
C THR A 21 13.63 -8.76 -9.04
N ASP A 22 13.42 -9.24 -10.27
CA ASP A 22 12.23 -8.93 -11.05
C ASP A 22 10.97 -9.57 -10.43
N ILE A 23 11.08 -10.80 -9.91
CA ILE A 23 9.98 -11.46 -9.19
C ILE A 23 9.66 -10.75 -7.87
N LYS A 24 10.68 -10.41 -7.06
CA LYS A 24 10.46 -9.65 -5.81
C LYS A 24 9.82 -8.29 -6.07
N ARG A 25 10.25 -7.61 -7.13
CA ARG A 25 9.68 -6.33 -7.55
C ARG A 25 8.24 -6.50 -8.04
N ALA A 26 7.94 -7.50 -8.86
CA ALA A 26 6.59 -7.78 -9.33
C ALA A 26 5.64 -8.11 -8.17
N LEU A 27 6.07 -8.94 -7.21
CA LEU A 27 5.30 -9.27 -6.01
C LEU A 27 5.07 -8.04 -5.13
N LEU A 28 6.07 -7.14 -5.03
CA LEU A 28 5.92 -5.88 -4.32
C LEU A 28 4.93 -4.96 -5.04
N GLU A 29 5.05 -4.80 -6.36
CA GLU A 29 4.14 -3.98 -7.17
C GLU A 29 2.70 -4.50 -7.14
N GLU A 30 2.51 -5.82 -7.12
CA GLU A 30 1.21 -6.48 -6.94
C GLU A 30 0.65 -6.24 -5.53
N SER A 31 1.48 -6.42 -4.49
CA SER A 31 1.09 -6.14 -3.10
C SER A 31 0.74 -4.66 -2.89
N LEU A 32 1.47 -3.74 -3.56
CA LEU A 32 1.19 -2.30 -3.54
C LEU A 32 -0.09 -1.93 -4.28
N ARG A 33 -0.48 -2.73 -5.29
CA ARG A 33 -1.74 -2.56 -6.02
C ARG A 33 -2.94 -2.98 -5.17
N GLU A 34 -2.74 -3.89 -4.23
CA GLU A 34 -3.75 -4.34 -3.27
C GLU A 34 -3.83 -3.47 -2.00
N LEU A 35 -3.02 -2.41 -1.89
CA LEU A 35 -3.08 -1.55 -0.72
C LEU A 35 -4.45 -0.87 -0.60
N PRO A 36 -4.96 -0.73 0.64
CA PRO A 36 -6.19 -0.01 0.91
C PRO A 36 -6.15 1.40 0.32
N ARG A 37 -7.21 1.76 -0.41
CA ARG A 37 -7.34 3.07 -1.06
C ARG A 37 -7.76 4.17 -0.09
N TYR A 38 -8.46 3.79 0.98
CA TYR A 38 -9.01 4.69 1.97
C TYR A 38 -8.60 4.25 3.36
N PHE A 39 -8.32 5.24 4.19
CA PHE A 39 -7.92 5.08 5.58
C PHE A 39 -8.80 6.00 6.42
N VAL A 40 -9.48 5.44 7.42
CA VAL A 40 -10.28 6.17 8.38
C VAL A 40 -9.64 5.97 9.75
N SER A 41 -9.39 7.06 10.47
CA SER A 41 -8.90 7.00 11.83
C SER A 41 -9.76 7.86 12.74
N TYR A 42 -9.85 7.49 14.01
CA TYR A 42 -10.38 8.39 15.02
C TYR A 42 -9.57 8.32 16.32
N VAL A 43 -9.55 9.42 17.04
CA VAL A 43 -8.84 9.57 18.31
C VAL A 43 -9.82 9.40 19.47
N ASP A 44 -9.63 8.35 20.27
CA ASP A 44 -10.25 8.20 21.58
C ASP A 44 -9.32 8.81 22.64
N LYS A 45 -9.84 9.77 23.41
CA LYS A 45 -9.07 10.49 24.45
C LYS A 45 -8.57 9.58 25.59
N THR A 46 -9.14 8.38 25.73
CA THR A 46 -8.81 7.41 26.78
C THR A 46 -8.07 6.18 26.25
N GLN A 47 -8.41 5.70 25.04
CA GLN A 47 -7.91 4.43 24.52
C GLN A 47 -6.88 4.58 23.39
N GLY A 48 -6.72 5.78 22.82
CA GLY A 48 -5.75 6.07 21.78
C GLY A 48 -6.37 6.15 20.39
N VAL A 49 -5.58 5.87 19.34
CA VAL A 49 -6.00 6.04 17.94
C VAL A 49 -6.42 4.71 17.34
N TYR A 50 -7.62 4.68 16.77
CA TYR A 50 -8.13 3.56 15.99
C TYR A 50 -8.00 3.85 14.51
N SER A 51 -7.77 2.81 13.72
CA SER A 51 -7.51 2.92 12.28
C SER A 51 -8.18 1.79 11.52
N PHE A 52 -8.87 2.15 10.44
CA PHE A 52 -9.64 1.26 9.59
C PHE A 52 -9.23 1.49 8.13
N TYR A 53 -9.16 0.40 7.38
CA TYR A 53 -8.68 0.39 6.01
C TYR A 53 -9.78 -0.11 5.07
N TYR A 54 -10.01 0.61 3.97
CA TYR A 54 -11.06 0.30 3.01
C TYR A 54 -10.55 0.40 1.57
N ASN A 55 -11.13 -0.43 0.70
CA ASN A 55 -10.82 -0.44 -0.73
C ASN A 55 -11.75 0.47 -1.55
N ASN A 56 -12.90 0.85 -1.01
CA ASN A 56 -13.87 1.71 -1.69
C ASN A 56 -14.27 2.91 -0.80
N LEU A 57 -14.67 4.00 -1.45
CA LEU A 57 -15.01 5.26 -0.78
C LEU A 57 -16.30 5.13 0.04
N TYR A 58 -17.26 4.36 -0.47
CA TYR A 58 -18.58 4.23 0.14
C TYR A 58 -18.49 3.64 1.55
N ASP A 59 -17.75 2.54 1.72
CA ASP A 59 -17.56 1.88 3.02
C ASP A 59 -16.79 2.78 3.99
N ALA A 60 -15.79 3.51 3.51
CA ALA A 60 -15.06 4.48 4.32
C ALA A 60 -15.99 5.60 4.83
N GLN A 61 -16.83 6.15 3.96
CA GLN A 61 -17.82 7.17 4.33
C GLN A 61 -18.90 6.62 5.28
N MET A 62 -19.34 5.39 5.06
CA MET A 62 -20.28 4.71 5.96
C MET A 62 -19.68 4.52 7.36
N MET A 63 -18.39 4.19 7.45
CA MET A 63 -17.70 4.11 8.74
C MET A 63 -17.64 5.48 9.44
N VAL A 64 -17.32 6.55 8.71
CA VAL A 64 -17.33 7.91 9.28
C VAL A 64 -18.72 8.29 9.78
N ALA A 65 -19.78 7.97 9.02
CA ALA A 65 -21.15 8.23 9.41
C ALA A 65 -21.54 7.45 10.68
N GLU A 66 -21.11 6.19 10.78
CA GLU A 66 -21.34 5.35 11.96
C GLU A 66 -20.60 5.89 13.20
N LEU A 67 -19.34 6.32 13.07
CA LEU A 67 -18.60 6.95 14.16
C LEU A 67 -19.31 8.21 14.68
N LYS A 68 -19.77 9.08 13.77
CA LYS A 68 -20.57 10.26 14.14
C LYS A 68 -21.88 9.88 14.83
N ARG A 69 -22.56 8.82 14.36
CA ARG A 69 -23.80 8.30 14.98
C ARG A 69 -23.57 7.78 16.39
N GLN A 70 -22.39 7.21 16.67
CA GLN A 70 -21.97 6.76 18.00
C GLN A 70 -21.52 7.91 18.93
N GLY A 71 -21.53 9.15 18.44
CA GLY A 71 -21.18 10.34 19.22
C GLY A 71 -19.70 10.70 19.21
N VAL A 72 -18.91 10.15 18.27
CA VAL A 72 -17.53 10.59 18.07
C VAL A 72 -17.54 11.99 17.45
N GLU A 73 -16.79 12.92 18.07
CA GLU A 73 -16.66 14.30 17.59
C GLU A 73 -16.02 14.34 16.20
N GLU A 74 -16.51 15.19 15.31
CA GLU A 74 -16.06 15.23 13.91
C GLU A 74 -14.59 15.63 13.78
N ASP A 75 -14.09 16.50 14.65
CA ASP A 75 -12.69 16.91 14.72
C ASP A 75 -11.75 15.78 15.17
N SER A 76 -12.31 14.71 15.74
CA SER A 76 -11.60 13.54 16.21
C SER A 76 -11.52 12.44 15.14
N ILE A 77 -12.14 12.63 13.96
CA ILE A 77 -12.16 11.66 12.85
C ILE A 77 -11.36 12.22 11.67
N ALA A 78 -10.44 11.42 11.13
CA ALA A 78 -9.71 11.76 9.91
C ALA A 78 -9.89 10.67 8.85
N MET A 79 -10.19 11.08 7.62
CA MET A 79 -10.27 10.20 6.46
C MET A 79 -9.27 10.64 5.41
N TYR A 80 -8.44 9.70 4.97
CA TYR A 80 -7.46 9.87 3.91
C TYR A 80 -7.81 8.93 2.78
N GLY A 81 -7.76 9.42 1.55
CA GLY A 81 -7.97 8.62 0.35
C GLY A 81 -6.84 8.85 -0.63
N ARG A 82 -6.44 7.81 -1.34
CA ARG A 82 -5.59 7.96 -2.52
C ARG A 82 -6.47 8.49 -3.64
N HIS A 83 -6.24 9.74 -4.05
CA HIS A 83 -6.83 10.27 -5.29
C HIS A 83 -6.13 9.56 -6.45
N ASP A 84 -6.83 8.63 -7.09
CA ASP A 84 -6.41 8.13 -8.39
C ASP A 84 -6.69 9.26 -9.39
N GLU A 85 -5.63 9.94 -9.86
CA GLU A 85 -5.67 10.78 -11.08
C GLU A 85 -5.87 9.92 -12.32
#